data_AF-A0A350EUG1-F1
#
_entry.id   AF-A0A350EUG1-F1
#
_cell.length_a   1.000
_cell.length_b   1.000
_cell.length_c   1.000
_cell.angle_alpha   90.00
_cell.angle_beta   90.00
_cell.angle_gamma   90.00
#
_symmetry.space_group_name_H-M   'P 1'
#
loop_
_entity.id
_entity.type
_entity.pdbx_description
1 polymer ?
#
loop_
_entity_poly.entity_id
_entity_poly.type
_entity_poly.pdbx_seq_one_letter_code
_entity_poly.pdbx_strand_id
1 'polypeptide(L)'
;MNNDATHRVWWKHLSPATTLISIAALLWLAFAAMTLAGWREHTTFLSLTPTSVDGADDGTTLGISYVVSYLLATIVAPVLALAAAIHGWFKRLENRNQPRPPAEVP
;
A
#
# COMPACT_ATOMS: atom_id res chain seq x y z
N MET A 1 -0.03 4.57 -34.73
CA MET A 1 0.50 3.84 -33.55
C MET A 1 -0.63 3.68 -32.55
N ASN A 2 -1.00 2.44 -32.24
CA ASN A 2 -2.25 2.11 -31.53
C ASN A 2 -2.01 2.12 -30.00
N ASN A 3 -2.41 3.20 -29.32
CA ASN A 3 -2.22 3.38 -27.86
C ASN A 3 -3.02 2.36 -27.01
N ASP A 4 -3.93 1.61 -27.62
CA ASP A 4 -4.80 0.66 -26.93
C ASP A 4 -4.16 -0.71 -26.67
N ALA A 5 -3.05 -1.00 -27.37
CA ALA A 5 -2.32 -2.26 -27.20
C ALA A 5 -1.37 -2.20 -26.00
N THR A 6 -0.76 -1.04 -25.74
CA THR A 6 0.14 -0.83 -24.61
C THR A 6 -0.63 -0.83 -23.28
N HIS A 7 -1.80 -0.19 -23.20
CA HIS A 7 -2.54 -0.17 -21.94
C HIS A 7 -2.94 -1.58 -21.48
N ARG A 8 -3.45 -2.44 -22.37
CA ARG A 8 -3.90 -3.81 -22.03
C ARG A 8 -2.79 -4.77 -21.60
N VAL A 9 -1.55 -4.55 -22.01
CA VAL A 9 -0.41 -5.41 -21.62
C VAL A 9 0.06 -5.11 -20.20
N TRP A 10 0.02 -3.85 -19.77
CA TRP A 10 0.42 -3.47 -18.41
C TRP A 10 -0.50 -4.07 -17.33
N TRP A 11 -1.82 -4.11 -17.56
CA TRP A 11 -2.78 -4.69 -16.61
C TRP A 11 -2.73 -6.22 -16.53
N LYS A 12 -2.14 -6.90 -17.54
CA LYS A 12 -2.11 -8.36 -17.62
C LYS A 12 -1.05 -9.01 -16.72
N HIS A 13 -0.05 -8.25 -16.28
CA HIS A 13 1.08 -8.77 -15.48
C HIS A 13 1.00 -8.46 -13.98
N LEU A 14 0.10 -7.57 -13.55
CA LEU A 14 -0.13 -7.36 -12.12
C LEU A 14 -1.15 -8.38 -11.61
N SER A 15 -0.65 -9.49 -11.07
CA SER A 15 -1.52 -10.36 -10.29
C SER A 15 -2.17 -9.53 -9.16
N PRO A 16 -3.46 -9.73 -8.84
CA PRO A 16 -4.14 -8.94 -7.82
C PRO A 16 -3.37 -8.88 -6.48
N ALA A 17 -2.74 -10.00 -6.10
CA ALA A 17 -1.90 -10.07 -4.90
C ALA A 17 -0.65 -9.18 -4.98
N THR A 18 0.01 -9.11 -6.14
CA THR A 18 1.19 -8.25 -6.33
C THR A 18 0.82 -6.78 -6.19
N THR A 19 -0.31 -6.36 -6.77
CA THR A 19 -0.78 -4.97 -6.63
C THR A 19 -1.06 -4.60 -5.18
N LEU A 20 -1.74 -5.48 -4.44
CA LEU A 20 -2.08 -5.25 -3.04
C LEU A 20 -0.82 -5.12 -2.15
N ILE A 21 0.18 -5.98 -2.36
CA ILE A 21 1.46 -5.89 -1.64
C ILE A 21 2.22 -4.62 -1.99
N SER A 22 2.26 -4.24 -3.27
CA SER A 22 2.93 -3.01 -3.69
C SER A 22 2.29 -1.77 -3.07
N ILE A 23 0.95 -1.71 -3.02
CA ILE A 23 0.25 -0.60 -2.37
C ILE A 23 0.55 -0.58 -0.86
N ALA A 24 0.49 -1.74 -0.18
CA ALA A 24 0.84 -1.82 1.24
C ALA A 24 2.27 -1.34 1.51
N ALA A 25 3.24 -1.75 0.69
CA ALA A 25 4.63 -1.33 0.79
C ALA A 25 4.79 0.18 0.54
N LEU A 26 4.07 0.75 -0.43
CA LEU A 26 4.07 2.19 -0.71
C LEU A 26 3.50 2.99 0.46
N LEU A 27 2.42 2.52 1.10
CA LEU A 27 1.86 3.18 2.28
C LEU A 27 2.85 3.20 3.45
N TRP A 28 3.54 2.08 3.70
CA TRP A 28 4.60 2.02 4.71
C TRP A 28 5.79 2.92 4.36
N LEU A 29 6.23 2.94 3.10
CA LEU A 29 7.31 3.80 2.64
C LEU A 29 6.97 5.29 2.79
N ALA A 30 5.77 5.68 2.38
CA ALA A 30 5.29 7.06 2.51
C ALA A 30 5.27 7.48 3.99
N PHE A 31 4.71 6.65 4.86
CA PHE A 31 4.69 6.92 6.29
C PHE A 31 6.11 7.00 6.89
N ALA A 32 6.99 6.05 6.55
CA ALA A 32 8.38 6.05 7.01
C ALA A 32 9.13 7.32 6.58
N ALA A 33 8.94 7.78 5.35
CA ALA A 33 9.54 9.02 4.86
C ALA A 33 9.08 10.24 5.68
N MET A 34 7.78 10.33 5.99
CA MET A 34 7.25 11.42 6.82
C MET A 34 7.78 11.36 8.26
N THR A 35 7.89 10.16 8.84
CA THR A 35 8.47 9.97 10.18
C THR A 35 9.94 10.41 10.22
N LEU A 36 10.74 10.03 9.22
CA LEU A 36 12.15 10.43 9.12
C LEU A 36 12.31 11.93 8.85
N ALA A 37 11.37 12.54 8.12
CA ALA A 37 11.34 13.98 7.89
C ALA A 37 10.90 14.79 9.12
N GLY A 38 10.62 14.15 10.27
CA GLY A 38 10.24 14.84 11.50
C GLY A 38 8.80 15.35 11.52
N TRP A 39 7.94 14.95 10.58
CA TRP A 39 6.57 15.47 10.48
C TRP A 39 5.69 15.18 11.71
N ARG A 40 6.13 14.28 12.60
CA ARG A 40 5.53 14.06 13.92
C ARG A 40 5.46 15.34 14.77
N GLU A 41 6.36 16.29 14.54
CA GLU A 41 6.42 17.52 15.35
C GLU A 41 5.23 18.42 15.07
N HIS A 42 4.64 18.31 13.88
CA HIS A 42 3.45 19.05 13.46
C HIS A 42 2.15 18.47 14.03
N THR A 43 2.19 17.39 14.82
CA THR A 43 0.97 16.82 15.44
C THR A 43 0.62 17.44 16.79
N THR A 44 1.27 18.54 17.19
CA THR A 44 1.02 19.21 18.48
C THR A 44 -0.41 19.74 18.61
N PHE A 45 -1.10 20.03 17.51
CA PHE A 45 -2.52 20.42 17.53
C PHE A 45 -3.42 19.35 18.19
N LEU A 46 -3.02 18.07 18.18
CA LEU A 46 -3.77 16.99 18.84
C LEU A 46 -3.85 17.16 20.36
N SER A 47 -2.90 17.86 20.98
CA SER A 47 -2.92 18.11 22.42
C SER A 47 -3.75 19.33 22.83
N LEU A 48 -4.45 19.97 21.88
CA LEU A 48 -5.28 21.18 22.08
C LEU A 48 -4.54 22.34 22.78
N THR A 49 -3.21 22.29 22.79
CA THR A 49 -2.35 23.28 23.43
C THR A 49 -1.94 24.27 22.35
N PRO A 50 -2.31 25.56 22.46
CA PRO A 50 -1.98 26.53 21.43
C PRO A 50 -0.47 26.72 21.35
N THR A 51 0.12 26.37 20.21
CA THR A 51 1.52 26.66 19.92
C THR A 51 1.63 28.12 19.45
N SER A 52 2.51 28.89 20.07
CA SER A 52 2.75 30.32 19.83
C SER A 52 3.44 30.64 18.48
N VAL A 53 3.33 29.76 17.49
CA VAL A 53 4.04 29.89 16.21
C VAL A 53 3.11 30.49 15.16
N ASP A 54 3.46 31.67 14.66
CA ASP A 54 2.76 32.53 13.67
C ASP A 54 2.60 31.91 12.26
N GLY A 55 2.32 30.60 12.16
CA GLY A 55 2.20 29.87 10.89
C GLY A 55 1.26 28.66 10.99
N ALA A 56 0.15 28.80 11.73
CA ALA A 56 -0.72 27.71 12.15
C ALA A 56 -1.33 26.87 11.01
N ASP A 57 -1.56 27.45 9.83
CA ASP A 57 -2.27 26.78 8.74
C ASP A 57 -1.42 25.71 8.02
N ASP A 58 -0.15 25.99 7.77
CA ASP A 58 0.76 25.05 7.08
C ASP A 58 1.18 23.90 8.00
N GLY A 59 1.44 24.20 9.29
CA GLY A 59 1.79 23.19 10.29
C GLY A 59 0.66 22.20 10.56
N THR A 60 -0.59 22.67 10.62
CA THR A 60 -1.75 21.80 10.86
C THR A 60 -1.98 20.84 9.69
N THR A 61 -1.82 21.32 8.45
CA THR A 61 -1.97 20.49 7.25
C THR A 61 -0.94 19.35 7.21
N LEU A 62 0.33 19.65 7.51
CA LEU A 62 1.39 18.64 7.59
C LEU A 62 1.09 17.60 8.67
N GLY A 63 0.67 18.04 9.85
CA GLY A 63 0.32 17.14 10.93
C GLY A 63 -0.91 16.26 10.63
N ILE A 64 -1.94 16.78 9.97
CA ILE A 64 -3.09 15.98 9.50
C ILE A 64 -2.63 14.92 8.49
N SER A 65 -1.82 15.30 7.51
CA SER A 65 -1.32 14.38 6.49
C SER A 65 -0.47 13.24 7.09
N TYR A 66 0.31 13.55 8.14
CA TYR A 66 1.05 12.56 8.92
C TYR A 66 0.11 11.58 9.63
N VAL A 67 -0.93 12.08 10.31
CA VAL A 67 -1.91 11.23 11.02
C VAL A 67 -2.67 10.33 10.04
N VAL A 68 -3.10 10.85 8.90
CA VAL A 68 -3.75 10.04 7.85
C VAL A 68 -2.81 8.96 7.35
N SER A 69 -1.54 9.31 7.07
CA SER A 69 -0.55 8.34 6.61
C SER A 69 -0.24 7.28 7.67
N TYR A 70 -0.20 7.65 8.94
CA TYR A 70 -0.08 6.73 10.07
C TYR A 70 -1.24 5.72 10.11
N LEU A 71 -2.49 6.18 9.96
CA LEU A 71 -3.66 5.30 9.96
C LEU A 71 -3.66 4.36 8.76
N LEU A 72 -3.34 4.87 7.57
CA LEU A 72 -3.22 4.04 6.36
C LEU A 72 -2.11 2.99 6.51
N ALA A 73 -0.95 3.36 7.03
CA ALA A 73 0.16 2.44 7.25
C ALA A 73 -0.14 1.42 8.36
N THR A 74 -0.86 1.80 9.42
CA THR A 74 -1.08 0.92 10.58
C THR A 74 -2.28 0.01 10.40
N ILE A 75 -3.31 0.45 9.68
CA ILE A 75 -4.57 -0.30 9.52
C ILE A 75 -4.65 -0.88 8.11
N VAL A 76 -4.56 -0.02 7.09
CA VAL A 76 -4.85 -0.42 5.71
C VAL A 76 -3.73 -1.31 5.15
N ALA A 77 -2.46 -0.95 5.33
CA ALA A 77 -1.34 -1.73 4.78
C ALA A 77 -1.31 -3.19 5.30
N PRO A 78 -1.48 -3.48 6.61
CA PRO A 78 -1.55 -4.86 7.09
C PRO A 78 -2.76 -5.63 6.54
N VAL A 79 -3.92 -4.99 6.42
CA VAL A 79 -5.12 -5.62 5.84
C VAL A 79 -4.87 -6.00 4.37
N LEU A 80 -4.25 -5.12 3.59
CA LEU A 80 -3.89 -5.39 2.20
C LEU A 80 -2.84 -6.51 2.09
N ALA A 81 -1.84 -6.51 2.96
CA ALA A 81 -0.82 -7.57 3.01
C ALA A 81 -1.43 -8.94 3.36
N LEU A 82 -2.35 -8.99 4.33
CA LEU A 82 -3.09 -10.20 4.68
C LEU A 82 -3.96 -10.68 3.52
N ALA A 83 -4.71 -9.78 2.88
CA ALA A 83 -5.53 -10.13 1.72
C ALA A 83 -4.69 -10.73 0.58
N ALA A 84 -3.52 -10.15 0.31
CA ALA A 84 -2.59 -10.66 -0.68
C ALA A 84 -2.01 -12.04 -0.30
N ALA A 85 -1.67 -12.24 0.97
CA ALA A 85 -1.17 -13.52 1.47
C ALA A 85 -2.23 -14.63 1.35
N ILE A 86 -3.47 -14.34 1.74
CA ILE A 86 -4.61 -15.26 1.61
C ILE A 86 -4.84 -15.61 0.13
N HIS A 87 -4.85 -14.60 -0.75
CA HIS A 87 -5.04 -14.83 -2.19
C HIS A 87 -3.92 -15.69 -2.79
N GLY A 88 -2.66 -15.40 -2.42
CA GLY A 88 -1.51 -16.20 -2.84
C GLY A 88 -1.56 -17.64 -2.32
N TRP A 89 -2.06 -17.84 -1.10
CA TRP A 89 -2.25 -19.16 -0.50
C TRP A 89 -3.30 -19.98 -1.27
N PHE A 90 -4.48 -19.42 -1.54
CA PHE A 90 -5.51 -20.12 -2.31
C PHE A 90 -5.05 -20.49 -3.72
N LYS A 91 -4.36 -19.58 -4.42
CA LYS A 91 -3.81 -19.87 -5.75
C LYS A 91 -2.79 -21.00 -5.73
N ARG A 92 -1.97 -21.08 -4.66
CA ARG A 92 -1.02 -22.20 -4.48
C ARG A 92 -1.74 -23.53 -4.24
N LEU A 93 -2.84 -23.53 -3.51
CA LEU A 93 -3.64 -24.74 -3.29
C LEU A 93 -4.30 -25.23 -4.57
N GLU A 94 -4.88 -24.31 -5.35
CA GLU A 94 -5.49 -24.64 -6.64
C GLU A 94 -4.49 -25.28 -7.61
N ASN A 95 -3.29 -24.70 -7.73
CA ASN A 95 -2.22 -25.24 -8.57
C ASN A 95 -1.76 -26.64 -8.15
N ARG A 96 -1.88 -27.01 -6.87
CA ARG A 96 -1.53 -28.36 -6.38
C ARG A 96 -2.57 -29.40 -6.74
N ASN A 97 -3.81 -28.99 -6.92
CA ASN A 97 -4.94 -29.89 -7.21
C ASN A 97 -5.15 -30.10 -8.72
N GLN A 98 -4.39 -29.41 -9.58
CA GLN A 98 -4.49 -29.64 -11.02
C GLN A 98 -3.90 -31.02 -11.38
N PRO A 99 -4.68 -31.89 -12.06
CA PRO A 99 -4.18 -33.17 -12.53
C PRO A 99 -2.95 -32.96 -13.41
N ARG A 100 -1.90 -33.76 -13.22
CA ARG A 100 -0.77 -33.74 -14.16
C ARG A 100 -1.30 -34.04 -15.57
N PRO A 101 -0.88 -33.29 -16.59
CA PRO A 101 -1.24 -33.62 -17.96
C PRO A 101 -0.78 -35.06 -18.25
N PRO A 102 -1.58 -35.85 -18.98
CA PRO A 102 -1.19 -37.21 -19.34
C PRO A 102 0.16 -37.14 -20.07
N ALA A 103 1.09 -38.00 -19.68
CA ALA A 103 2.40 -38.07 -20.31
C ALA A 103 2.23 -38.25 -21.82
N GLU A 104 2.80 -37.35 -22.61
CA GLU A 104 2.88 -37.52 -24.06
C GLU A 104 3.62 -38.84 -24.32
N VAL A 105 2.86 -39.83 -24.77
CA VAL A 105 3.41 -41.12 -25.18
C VAL A 105 4.04 -40.90 -26.57
N PRO A 106 5.33 -41.18 -26.75
CA PRO A 106 6.03 -40.94 -28.01
C PRO A 106 5.48 -41.75 -29.18
#